data_AF-A0A0Q7XHK0-F1
#
_entry.id   AF-A0A0Q7XHK0-F1
#
_cell.length_a   1.000
_cell.length_b   1.000
_cell.length_c   1.000
_cell.angle_alpha   90.00
_cell.angle_beta   90.00
_cell.angle_gamma   90.00
#
_symmetry.space_group_name_H-M   'P 1'
#
loop_
_entity.id
_entity.type
_entity.pdbx_description
1 polymer ?
#
loop_
_entity_poly.entity_id
_entity_poly.type
_entity_poly.pdbx_seq_one_letter_code
_entity_poly.pdbx_strand_id
1 'polypeptide(L)'
;MLICNVEMANHVYSVVYGKGETIGHYAQCQNCHSELPARLNKFKTLADGIAPLVTLVRTTNPRVYETEKGRLDIERMIKEGTPPLPRDVRFELMLEKFHAVEPEIRNRLDTSRVDRSFIVALAAYVVAALFILPLLIRDSMRLGQVQAYMLLGTFLLLGYLMLTAHARFLRGSIYPKLSAALRPLKPGPKELDLILRMLKQRRLVAGTALKARKLTGWLARTR
;
A
#
# COMPACT_ATOMS: atom_id res chain seq x y z
N MET A 1 15.19 14.18 -19.07
CA MET A 1 14.05 13.40 -19.57
C MET A 1 14.28 11.96 -19.13
N LEU A 2 13.56 11.49 -18.11
CA LEU A 2 13.72 10.13 -17.57
C LEU A 2 12.88 9.19 -18.42
N ILE A 3 13.53 8.39 -19.26
CA ILE A 3 12.88 7.32 -20.01
C ILE A 3 12.93 6.09 -19.12
N CYS A 4 11.78 5.73 -18.54
CA CYS A 4 11.62 4.45 -17.84
C CYS A 4 11.12 3.43 -18.86
N ASN A 5 11.93 2.41 -19.15
CA ASN A 5 11.43 1.23 -19.84
C ASN A 5 11.03 0.20 -18.79
N VAL A 6 9.77 -0.23 -18.84
CA VAL A 6 9.22 -1.30 -17.99
C VAL A 6 9.05 -2.51 -18.90
N GLU A 7 9.92 -3.50 -18.74
CA GLU A 7 9.72 -4.78 -19.40
C GLU A 7 8.77 -5.64 -18.57
N MET A 8 7.80 -6.25 -19.26
CA MET A 8 6.72 -6.99 -18.63
C MET A 8 6.88 -8.48 -18.88
N ALA A 9 7.27 -9.22 -17.84
CA ALA A 9 6.79 -10.59 -17.67
C ALA A 9 5.63 -10.52 -16.67
N ASN A 10 4.54 -11.27 -16.89
CA ASN A 10 3.24 -11.19 -16.16
C ASN A 10 3.31 -11.24 -14.61
N HIS A 11 4.48 -11.40 -14.00
CA HIS A 11 4.71 -11.52 -12.57
C HIS A 11 6.08 -10.97 -12.10
N VAL A 12 6.91 -10.42 -12.99
CA VAL A 12 8.21 -9.82 -12.64
C VAL A 12 8.36 -8.48 -13.36
N TYR A 13 8.45 -7.41 -12.57
CA TYR A 13 8.73 -6.07 -13.10
C TYR A 13 10.23 -5.78 -12.99
N SER A 14 10.80 -5.27 -14.08
CA SER A 14 12.11 -4.63 -14.09
C SER A 14 11.94 -3.14 -14.38
N VAL A 15 12.69 -2.29 -13.66
CA VAL A 15 12.78 -0.85 -13.97
C VAL A 15 14.23 -0.56 -14.32
N VAL A 16 14.49 -0.29 -15.59
CA VAL A 16 15.82 0.07 -16.07
C VAL A 16 15.96 1.59 -16.04
N TYR A 17 16.94 2.10 -15.31
CA TYR A 17 17.37 3.50 -15.43
C TYR A 17 18.51 3.60 -16.45
N GLY A 18 18.57 4.72 -17.19
CA GLY A 18 19.42 4.98 -18.37
C GLY A 18 20.94 4.90 -18.21
N LYS A 19 21.47 4.18 -17.22
CA LYS A 19 22.88 3.82 -17.05
C LYS A 19 23.14 2.30 -16.99
N GLY A 20 22.15 1.46 -17.28
CA GLY A 20 22.33 0.00 -17.31
C GLY A 20 22.42 -0.68 -15.94
N GLU A 21 22.18 0.05 -14.84
CA GLU A 21 21.90 -0.54 -13.53
C GLU A 21 20.42 -0.91 -13.44
N THR A 22 20.12 -2.21 -13.43
CA THR A 22 18.80 -2.77 -13.12
C THR A 22 18.56 -2.67 -11.61
N ILE A 23 17.73 -1.71 -11.17
CA ILE A 23 17.39 -1.59 -9.75
C ILE A 23 16.22 -2.52 -9.44
N GLY A 24 16.55 -3.78 -9.18
CA GLY A 24 15.65 -4.76 -8.54
C GLY A 24 14.59 -5.38 -9.44
N HIS A 25 14.22 -6.61 -9.09
CA HIS A 25 13.06 -7.30 -9.64
C HIS A 25 11.96 -7.28 -8.60
N TYR A 26 10.70 -7.11 -9.02
CA TYR A 26 9.54 -7.14 -8.12
C TYR A 26 8.57 -8.23 -8.55
N ALA A 27 8.13 -9.05 -7.61
CA ALA A 27 7.08 -10.03 -7.79
C ALA A 27 5.75 -9.44 -7.31
N GLN A 28 4.68 -9.63 -8.07
CA GLN A 28 3.34 -9.24 -7.67
C GLN A 28 2.51 -10.46 -7.29
N CYS A 29 1.85 -10.42 -6.13
CA CYS A 29 0.93 -11.47 -5.73
C CYS A 29 -0.32 -11.45 -6.63
N GLN A 30 -0.66 -12.57 -7.26
CA GLN A 30 -1.84 -12.67 -8.13
C GLN A 30 -3.18 -12.49 -7.41
N ASN A 31 -3.22 -12.67 -6.08
CA ASN A 31 -4.46 -12.58 -5.31
C ASN A 31 -4.68 -11.17 -4.72
N CYS A 32 -3.65 -10.58 -4.10
CA CYS A 32 -3.77 -9.28 -3.42
C CYS A 32 -3.07 -8.13 -4.12
N HIS A 33 -2.41 -8.40 -5.26
CA HIS A 33 -1.62 -7.44 -6.05
C HIS A 33 -0.52 -6.70 -5.29
N SER A 34 -0.15 -7.18 -4.10
CA SER A 34 0.99 -6.64 -3.36
C SER A 34 2.30 -6.92 -4.09
N GLU A 35 3.13 -5.89 -4.19
CA GLU A 35 4.47 -5.95 -4.76
C GLU A 35 5.48 -6.32 -3.68
N LEU A 36 6.34 -7.30 -3.98
CA LEU A 36 7.40 -7.79 -3.10
C LEU A 36 8.71 -7.80 -3.89
N PRO A 37 9.85 -7.43 -3.28
CA PRO A 37 11.15 -7.57 -3.95
C PRO A 37 11.41 -9.05 -4.29
N ALA A 38 11.57 -9.35 -5.57
CA ALA A 38 11.85 -10.68 -6.08
C ALA A 38 13.32 -11.04 -5.84
N ARG A 39 13.54 -12.20 -5.19
CA ARG A 39 14.86 -12.76 -4.95
C ARG A 39 15.24 -13.69 -6.10
N LEU A 40 15.63 -13.11 -7.24
CA LEU A 40 15.96 -13.90 -8.44
C LEU A 40 17.08 -14.91 -8.22
N ASN A 41 18.01 -14.60 -7.33
CA ASN A 41 19.09 -15.48 -6.91
C ASN A 41 18.62 -16.82 -6.29
N LYS A 42 17.34 -16.94 -5.90
CA LYS A 42 16.76 -18.21 -5.43
C LYS A 42 16.22 -19.09 -6.56
N PHE A 43 16.12 -18.59 -7.79
CA PHE A 43 15.56 -19.31 -8.93
C PHE A 43 16.67 -19.67 -9.91
N LYS A 44 16.65 -20.91 -10.41
CA LYS A 44 17.59 -21.40 -11.41
C LYS A 44 17.26 -20.83 -12.80
N THR A 45 15.97 -20.76 -13.12
CA THR A 45 15.43 -20.20 -14.37
C THR A 45 14.09 -19.54 -14.10
N LEU A 46 13.67 -18.65 -15.00
CA LEU A 46 12.31 -18.08 -15.02
C LEU A 46 11.45 -18.93 -15.98
N ALA A 47 10.16 -19.07 -15.67
CA ALA A 47 9.23 -19.76 -16.55
C ALA A 47 8.60 -18.77 -17.54
N ASP A 48 8.54 -19.14 -18.81
CA ASP A 48 8.06 -18.27 -19.90
C ASP A 48 6.53 -18.07 -19.93
N GLY A 49 5.78 -18.75 -19.06
CA GLY A 49 4.32 -18.70 -19.06
C GLY A 49 3.66 -19.27 -17.81
N ILE A 50 2.33 -19.21 -17.80
CA ILE A 50 1.50 -19.76 -16.73
C ILE A 50 1.50 -21.28 -16.87
N ALA A 51 2.04 -21.96 -15.85
CA ALA A 51 2.08 -23.41 -15.80
C ALA A 51 1.62 -23.90 -14.41
N PRO A 52 1.19 -25.17 -14.28
CA PRO A 52 0.83 -25.73 -12.97
C PRO A 52 1.95 -25.59 -11.94
N LEU A 53 1.61 -25.34 -10.66
CA LEU A 53 2.59 -25.09 -9.60
C LEU A 53 3.71 -26.15 -9.53
N VAL A 54 3.36 -27.43 -9.68
CA VAL A 54 4.33 -28.53 -9.67
C VAL A 54 5.37 -28.39 -10.80
N THR A 55 4.94 -27.97 -11.98
CA THR A 55 5.83 -27.75 -13.13
C THR A 55 6.71 -26.50 -12.93
N LEU A 56 6.14 -25.42 -12.38
CA LEU A 56 6.88 -24.22 -12.03
C LEU A 56 7.97 -24.51 -11.01
N VAL A 57 7.65 -25.28 -9.96
CA VAL A 57 8.63 -25.66 -8.93
C VAL A 57 9.77 -26.47 -9.54
N ARG A 58 9.47 -27.52 -10.32
CA ARG A 58 10.50 -28.35 -10.95
C ARG A 58 11.43 -27.57 -11.87
N THR A 59 10.90 -26.59 -12.59
CA THR A 59 11.64 -25.82 -13.60
C THR A 59 12.43 -24.68 -12.98
N THR A 60 11.81 -23.92 -12.07
CA THR A 60 12.37 -22.66 -11.55
C THR A 60 13.15 -22.85 -10.25
N ASN A 61 12.66 -23.67 -9.31
CA ASN A 61 13.33 -23.93 -8.02
C ASN A 61 12.97 -25.31 -7.45
N PRO A 62 13.62 -26.39 -7.93
CA PRO A 62 13.26 -27.76 -7.53
C PRO A 62 13.51 -28.04 -6.03
N ARG A 63 14.38 -27.26 -5.38
CA ARG A 63 14.71 -27.39 -3.95
C ARG A 63 13.84 -26.54 -3.03
N VAL A 64 12.81 -25.85 -3.54
CA VAL A 64 11.98 -24.92 -2.74
C VAL A 64 11.39 -25.58 -1.49
N TYR A 65 10.96 -26.84 -1.59
CA TYR A 65 10.39 -27.58 -0.48
C TYR A 65 11.42 -27.96 0.59
N GLU A 66 12.70 -28.08 0.22
CA GLU A 66 13.80 -28.33 1.14
C GLU A 66 14.24 -27.00 1.80
N THR A 67 14.43 -25.95 0.99
CA THR A 67 14.93 -24.65 1.47
C THR A 67 13.92 -23.88 2.32
N GLU A 68 12.63 -24.01 2.01
CA GLU A 68 11.55 -23.28 2.69
C GLU A 68 10.71 -24.20 3.61
N LYS A 69 11.19 -25.43 3.87
CA LYS A 69 10.48 -26.43 4.68
C LYS A 69 9.95 -25.86 5.99
N GLY A 70 10.83 -25.19 6.75
CA GLY A 70 10.45 -24.61 8.04
C GLY A 70 9.32 -23.58 7.95
N ARG A 71 9.31 -22.76 6.89
CA ARG A 71 8.23 -21.79 6.67
C ARG A 71 6.93 -22.48 6.25
N LEU A 72 7.01 -23.45 5.35
CA LEU A 72 5.85 -24.22 4.89
C LEU A 72 5.20 -25.03 6.02
N ASP A 73 6.00 -25.55 6.95
CA ASP A 73 5.51 -26.27 8.13
C ASP A 73 4.73 -25.34 9.06
N ILE A 74 5.23 -24.12 9.30
CA ILE A 74 4.53 -23.07 10.07
C ILE A 74 3.20 -22.69 9.40
N GLU A 75 3.19 -22.49 8.09
CA GLU A 75 1.97 -22.12 7.35
C GLU A 75 0.93 -23.24 7.37
N ARG A 76 1.39 -24.49 7.29
CA ARG A 76 0.55 -25.68 7.45
C ARG A 76 -0.07 -25.74 8.84
N MET A 77 0.72 -25.53 9.91
CA MET A 77 0.22 -25.48 11.28
C MET A 77 -0.84 -24.39 11.48
N ILE A 78 -0.62 -23.20 10.92
CA ILE A 78 -1.59 -22.09 10.98
C ILE A 78 -2.90 -22.47 10.27
N LYS A 79 -2.81 -23.16 9.13
CA LYS A 79 -3.97 -23.58 8.33
C LYS A 79 -4.76 -24.70 9.00
N GLU A 80 -4.07 -25.69 9.56
CA GLU A 80 -4.66 -26.86 10.21
C GLU A 80 -5.15 -26.57 11.64
N GLY A 81 -4.79 -25.41 12.21
CA GLY A 81 -5.19 -25.03 13.57
C GLY A 81 -4.55 -25.89 14.65
N THR A 82 -3.44 -26.57 14.32
CA THR A 82 -2.60 -27.39 15.20
C THR A 82 -1.94 -26.53 16.30
N PRO A 83 -1.31 -27.10 17.36
CA PRO A 83 -1.11 -26.46 18.66
C PRO A 83 -0.44 -25.07 18.62
N PRO A 84 -0.65 -24.24 19.66
CA PRO A 84 -0.32 -22.82 19.63
C PRO A 84 1.15 -22.60 19.25
N LEU A 85 1.35 -21.83 18.18
CA LEU A 85 2.69 -21.40 17.78
C LEU A 85 3.41 -20.76 18.97
N PRO A 86 4.74 -20.96 19.10
CA PRO A 86 5.55 -20.24 20.07
C PRO A 86 5.27 -18.74 19.97
N ARG A 87 5.20 -18.06 21.13
CA ARG A 87 4.83 -16.63 21.19
C ARG A 87 5.75 -15.77 20.32
N ASP A 88 7.04 -16.08 20.28
CA ASP A 88 8.04 -15.34 19.51
C ASP A 88 7.83 -15.50 18.01
N VAL A 89 7.60 -16.74 17.54
CA VAL A 89 7.29 -17.03 16.12
C VAL A 89 6.00 -16.34 15.70
N ARG A 90 4.96 -16.43 16.53
CA ARG A 90 3.68 -15.74 16.29
C ARG A 90 3.89 -14.22 16.20
N PHE A 91 4.70 -13.66 17.08
CA PHE A 91 5.00 -12.23 17.10
C PHE A 91 5.76 -11.77 15.85
N GLU A 92 6.77 -12.53 15.44
CA GLU A 92 7.54 -12.27 14.22
C GLU A 92 6.66 -12.34 12.96
N LEU A 93 5.79 -13.34 12.87
CA LEU A 93 4.81 -13.46 11.78
C LEU A 93 3.87 -12.27 11.68
N MET A 94 3.42 -11.74 12.82
CA MET A 94 2.59 -10.54 12.83
C MET A 94 3.40 -9.33 12.35
N LEU A 95 4.62 -9.13 12.87
CA LEU A 95 5.51 -8.04 12.44
C LEU A 95 5.79 -8.08 10.93
N GLU A 96 6.03 -9.25 10.37
CA GLU A 96 6.26 -9.46 8.95
C GLU A 96 5.11 -8.88 8.10
N LYS A 97 3.85 -9.05 8.53
CA LYS A 97 2.68 -8.49 7.83
C LYS A 97 2.67 -6.97 7.83
N PHE A 98 3.13 -6.33 8.92
CA PHE A 98 3.27 -4.88 8.97
C PHE A 98 4.43 -4.38 8.10
N HIS A 99 5.55 -5.10 8.09
CA HIS A 99 6.68 -4.80 7.22
C HIS A 99 6.31 -4.90 5.73
N ALA A 100 5.44 -5.85 5.36
CA ALA A 100 4.99 -6.00 3.98
C ALA A 100 4.17 -4.80 3.46
N VAL A 101 3.39 -4.13 4.33
CA VAL A 101 2.56 -2.96 3.94
C VAL A 101 3.28 -1.62 4.12
N GLU A 102 4.42 -1.60 4.82
CA GLU A 102 5.20 -0.38 5.08
C GLU A 102 5.59 0.38 3.79
N PRO A 103 6.08 -0.27 2.71
CA PRO A 103 6.40 0.45 1.47
C PRO A 103 5.18 1.10 0.83
N GLU A 104 4.03 0.43 0.82
CA GLU A 104 2.77 0.96 0.25
C GLU A 104 2.29 2.18 1.06
N ILE A 105 2.34 2.09 2.39
CA ILE A 105 1.98 3.19 3.29
C ILE A 105 2.93 4.38 3.11
N ARG A 106 4.25 4.12 3.12
CA ARG A 106 5.28 5.14 2.98
C ARG A 106 5.19 5.83 1.64
N ASN A 107 5.16 5.08 0.54
CA ASN A 107 5.04 5.64 -0.80
C ASN A 107 3.80 6.51 -0.91
N ARG A 108 2.63 6.09 -0.40
CA ARG A 108 1.41 6.91 -0.48
C ARG A 108 1.41 8.13 0.43
N LEU A 109 2.10 8.08 1.57
CA LEU A 109 2.24 9.24 2.45
C LEU A 109 3.28 10.24 1.89
N ASP A 110 4.36 9.75 1.30
CA ASP A 110 5.40 10.57 0.67
C ASP A 110 4.97 11.13 -0.70
N THR A 111 4.15 10.39 -1.46
CA THR A 111 3.59 10.79 -2.77
C THR A 111 2.30 11.59 -2.65
N SER A 112 1.83 11.91 -1.45
CA SER A 112 0.82 12.96 -1.25
C SER A 112 1.39 14.37 -1.52
N ARG A 113 2.41 14.46 -2.39
CA ARG A 113 2.77 15.67 -3.11
C ARG A 113 1.63 15.94 -4.07
N VAL A 114 1.01 17.10 -3.91
CA VAL A 114 0.01 17.64 -4.80
C VAL A 114 0.49 17.47 -6.25
N ASP A 115 -0.22 16.66 -7.03
CA ASP A 115 0.12 16.41 -8.44
C ASP A 115 0.18 17.75 -9.18
N ARG A 116 1.18 17.95 -10.06
CA ARG A 116 1.26 19.15 -10.90
C ARG A 116 -0.03 19.37 -11.67
N SER A 117 -0.66 18.30 -12.12
CA SER A 117 -1.96 18.34 -12.81
C SER A 117 -3.06 18.95 -11.93
N PHE A 118 -3.05 18.62 -10.64
CA PHE A 118 -3.97 19.20 -9.66
C PHE A 118 -3.66 20.68 -9.38
N ILE A 119 -2.39 21.06 -9.28
CA ILE A 119 -1.99 22.47 -9.11
C ILE A 119 -2.44 23.30 -10.31
N VAL A 120 -2.23 22.80 -11.53
CA VAL A 120 -2.66 23.46 -12.77
C VAL A 120 -4.18 23.57 -12.84
N ALA A 121 -4.92 22.50 -12.52
CA ALA A 121 -6.38 22.54 -12.48
C ALA A 121 -6.92 23.53 -11.43
N LEU A 122 -6.28 23.59 -10.25
CA LEU A 122 -6.63 24.55 -9.20
C LEU A 122 -6.35 25.99 -9.64
N ALA A 123 -5.20 26.24 -10.27
CA ALA A 123 -4.85 27.55 -10.80
C ALA A 123 -5.84 27.99 -11.90
N ALA A 124 -6.19 27.09 -12.83
CA ALA A 124 -7.19 27.35 -13.86
C ALA A 124 -8.56 27.67 -13.27
N TYR A 125 -8.98 26.95 -12.22
CA TYR A 125 -10.23 27.22 -11.50
C TYR A 125 -10.22 28.62 -10.85
N VAL A 126 -9.13 28.99 -10.17
CA VAL A 126 -9.00 30.32 -9.54
C VAL A 126 -9.03 31.42 -10.60
N VAL A 127 -8.34 31.25 -11.72
CA VAL A 127 -8.36 32.20 -12.85
C VAL A 127 -9.77 32.31 -13.44
N ALA A 128 -10.47 31.19 -13.65
CA ALA A 128 -11.85 31.21 -14.12
C ALA A 128 -12.79 31.94 -13.14
N ALA A 129 -12.65 31.68 -11.84
CA ALA A 129 -13.45 32.34 -10.81
C ALA A 129 -13.18 33.85 -10.73
N LEU A 130 -11.93 34.29 -10.93
CA LEU A 130 -11.54 35.70 -10.84
C LEU A 130 -11.80 36.50 -12.12
N PHE A 131 -11.65 35.90 -13.30
CA PHE A 131 -11.67 36.64 -14.58
C PHE A 131 -12.86 36.29 -15.48
N ILE A 132 -13.36 35.05 -15.44
CA ILE A 132 -14.48 34.63 -16.30
C ILE A 132 -15.83 34.93 -15.63
N LEU A 133 -15.95 34.65 -14.32
CA LEU A 133 -17.18 34.88 -13.57
C LEU A 133 -17.68 36.35 -13.58
N PRO A 134 -16.80 37.38 -13.48
CA PRO A 134 -17.20 38.79 -13.63
C PRO A 134 -17.82 39.14 -14.98
N LEU A 135 -17.42 38.47 -16.05
CA LEU A 135 -17.94 38.75 -17.40
C LEU A 135 -19.39 38.25 -17.56
N LEU A 136 -19.80 37.26 -16.76
CA LEU A 136 -21.15 36.69 -16.79
C LEU A 136 -22.13 37.40 -15.85
N ILE A 137 -21.64 38.07 -14.81
CA ILE A 137 -22.47 38.70 -13.78
C ILE A 137 -22.33 40.22 -13.87
N ARG A 138 -23.38 40.89 -14.38
CA ARG A 138 -23.41 42.35 -14.57
C ARG A 138 -23.46 43.18 -13.28
N ASP A 139 -23.82 42.58 -12.15
CA ASP A 139 -24.06 43.28 -10.89
C ASP A 139 -22.83 43.24 -9.98
N SER A 140 -22.10 44.34 -9.91
CA SER A 140 -20.78 44.44 -9.28
C SER A 140 -20.81 44.30 -7.76
N MET A 141 -21.91 44.72 -7.09
CA MET A 141 -22.03 44.59 -5.64
C MET A 141 -22.22 43.14 -5.17
N ARG A 142 -22.87 42.29 -5.99
CA ARG A 142 -23.08 40.87 -5.68
C ARG A 142 -21.92 39.98 -6.14
N LEU A 143 -21.18 40.42 -7.16
CA LEU A 143 -20.08 39.67 -7.73
C LEU A 143 -18.96 39.38 -6.71
N GLY A 144 -18.52 40.39 -5.96
CA GLY A 144 -17.43 40.24 -4.99
C GLY A 144 -17.78 39.25 -3.86
N GLN A 145 -19.03 39.27 -3.38
CA GLN A 145 -19.51 38.34 -2.36
C GLN A 145 -19.58 36.91 -2.90
N VAL A 146 -20.12 36.72 -4.11
CA VAL A 146 -20.21 35.39 -4.74
C VAL A 146 -18.83 34.80 -4.98
N GLN A 147 -17.86 35.59 -5.46
CA GLN A 147 -16.48 35.15 -5.64
C GLN A 147 -15.83 34.75 -4.32
N ALA A 148 -16.01 35.55 -3.27
CA ALA A 148 -15.48 35.26 -1.94
C ALA A 148 -16.03 33.92 -1.39
N TYR A 149 -17.33 33.68 -1.50
CA TYR A 149 -17.94 32.43 -1.04
C TYR A 149 -17.50 31.21 -1.87
N MET A 150 -17.35 31.36 -3.20
CA MET A 150 -16.88 30.28 -4.07
C MET A 150 -15.43 29.88 -3.76
N LEU A 151 -14.55 30.87 -3.58
CA LEU A 151 -13.15 30.63 -3.22
C LEU A 151 -13.05 30.01 -1.81
N LEU A 152 -13.81 30.53 -0.85
CA LEU A 152 -13.86 29.99 0.51
C LEU A 152 -14.38 28.56 0.54
N GLY A 153 -15.49 28.28 -0.16
CA GLY A 153 -16.08 26.94 -0.25
C GLY A 153 -15.13 25.93 -0.89
N THR A 154 -14.43 26.35 -1.96
CA THR A 154 -13.43 25.51 -2.62
C THR A 154 -12.24 25.23 -1.71
N PHE A 155 -11.74 26.25 -1.02
CA PHE A 155 -10.64 26.11 -0.06
C PHE A 155 -11.02 25.17 1.10
N LEU A 156 -12.22 25.30 1.66
CA LEU A 156 -12.72 24.40 2.70
C LEU A 156 -12.88 22.97 2.21
N LEU A 157 -13.43 22.76 1.00
CA LEU A 157 -13.58 21.45 0.40
C LEU A 157 -12.21 20.78 0.15
N LEU A 158 -11.24 21.53 -0.39
CA LEU A 158 -9.88 21.06 -0.62
C LEU A 158 -9.18 20.69 0.69
N GLY A 159 -9.30 21.55 1.70
CA GLY A 159 -8.79 21.28 3.04
C GLY A 159 -9.39 20.00 3.62
N TYR A 160 -10.71 19.83 3.50
CA TYR A 160 -11.39 18.61 3.92
C TYR A 160 -10.92 17.36 3.15
N LEU A 161 -10.78 17.45 1.83
CA LEU A 161 -10.32 16.34 0.99
C LEU A 161 -8.89 15.93 1.33
N MET A 162 -7.98 16.90 1.51
CA MET A 162 -6.59 16.68 1.92
C MET A 162 -6.52 16.02 3.29
N LEU A 163 -7.25 16.55 4.29
CA LEU A 163 -7.28 16.01 5.65
C LEU A 163 -7.86 14.59 5.70
N THR A 164 -8.80 14.26 4.81
CA THR A 164 -9.45 12.94 4.78
C THR A 164 -8.80 11.94 3.83
N ALA A 165 -7.94 12.37 2.90
CA ALA A 165 -7.33 11.52 1.89
C ALA A 165 -6.54 10.35 2.51
N HIS A 166 -5.68 10.64 3.47
CA HIS A 166 -4.89 9.61 4.17
C HIS A 166 -5.79 8.63 4.93
N ALA A 167 -6.80 9.15 5.63
CA ALA A 167 -7.73 8.31 6.38
C ALA A 167 -8.55 7.39 5.47
N ARG A 168 -8.94 7.89 4.29
CA ARG A 168 -9.67 7.13 3.26
C ARG A 168 -8.79 6.06 2.63
N PHE A 169 -7.54 6.39 2.28
CA PHE A 169 -6.57 5.43 1.75
C PHE A 169 -6.30 4.29 2.73
N LEU A 170 -5.99 4.62 3.99
CA LEU A 170 -5.77 3.59 5.01
C LEU A 170 -7.01 2.71 5.14
N ARG A 171 -8.21 3.30 5.22
CA ARG A 171 -9.49 2.59 5.36
C ARG A 171 -9.83 1.70 4.15
N GLY A 172 -9.52 2.16 2.94
CA GLY A 172 -9.88 1.47 1.70
C GLY A 172 -8.88 0.41 1.26
N SER A 173 -7.58 0.66 1.40
CA SER A 173 -6.52 -0.25 0.92
C SER A 173 -5.89 -1.04 2.07
N ILE A 174 -5.39 -0.34 3.09
CA ILE A 174 -4.45 -0.94 4.06
C ILE A 174 -5.16 -1.77 5.13
N TYR A 175 -6.22 -1.23 5.76
CA TYR A 175 -6.94 -1.94 6.83
C TYR A 175 -7.51 -3.29 6.35
N PRO A 176 -8.20 -3.38 5.19
CA PRO A 176 -8.73 -4.66 4.70
C PRO A 176 -7.62 -5.68 4.41
N LYS A 177 -6.55 -5.27 3.71
CA LYS A 177 -5.40 -6.14 3.40
C LYS A 177 -4.75 -6.68 4.67
N LEU A 178 -4.50 -5.80 5.65
CA LEU A 178 -3.85 -6.17 6.89
C LEU A 178 -4.74 -7.05 7.78
N SER A 179 -6.06 -6.78 7.83
CA SER A 179 -6.99 -7.64 8.56
C SER A 179 -7.09 -9.04 7.94
N ALA A 180 -7.09 -9.13 6.61
CA ALA A 180 -7.07 -10.42 5.91
C ALA A 180 -5.78 -11.20 6.21
N ALA A 181 -4.62 -10.53 6.19
CA ALA A 181 -3.32 -11.14 6.49
C ALA A 181 -3.16 -11.58 7.96
N LEU A 182 -3.78 -10.85 8.89
CA LEU A 182 -3.71 -11.14 10.33
C LEU A 182 -4.81 -12.12 10.79
N ARG A 183 -5.85 -12.35 9.99
CA ARG A 183 -6.98 -13.25 10.34
C ARG A 183 -6.54 -14.64 10.80
N PRO A 184 -5.61 -15.34 10.13
CA PRO A 184 -5.19 -16.68 10.56
C PRO A 184 -4.54 -16.69 11.94
N LEU A 185 -3.85 -15.60 12.31
CA LEU A 185 -3.18 -15.47 13.59
C LEU A 185 -4.14 -15.06 14.71
N LYS A 186 -5.35 -14.56 14.44
CA LYS A 186 -6.31 -14.10 15.46
C LYS A 186 -5.65 -13.25 16.56
N PRO A 187 -5.04 -12.09 16.22
CA PRO A 187 -4.31 -11.29 17.19
C PRO A 187 -5.24 -10.66 18.24
N GLY A 188 -4.77 -10.60 19.48
CA GLY A 188 -5.44 -9.88 20.56
C GLY A 188 -5.22 -8.37 20.49
N PRO A 189 -6.07 -7.55 21.14
CA PRO A 189 -5.92 -6.10 21.16
C PRO A 189 -4.57 -5.67 21.78
N LYS A 190 -4.17 -6.32 22.87
CA LYS A 190 -2.89 -6.05 23.56
C LYS A 190 -1.67 -6.37 22.69
N GLU A 191 -1.75 -7.44 21.89
CA GLU A 191 -0.66 -7.83 20.97
C GLU A 191 -0.47 -6.78 19.87
N LEU A 192 -1.57 -6.31 19.28
CA LEU A 192 -1.53 -5.26 18.25
C LEU A 192 -0.97 -3.94 18.79
N ASP A 193 -1.36 -3.53 20.00
CA ASP A 193 -0.82 -2.33 20.63
C ASP A 193 0.69 -2.43 20.92
N LEU A 194 1.19 -3.62 21.22
CA LEU A 194 2.62 -3.85 21.42
C LEU A 194 3.38 -3.76 20.10
N ILE A 195 2.87 -4.41 19.05
CA ILE A 195 3.46 -4.34 17.71
C ILE A 195 3.52 -2.91 17.20
N LEU A 196 2.42 -2.17 17.27
CA LEU A 196 2.39 -0.78 16.80
C LEU A 196 3.36 0.12 17.58
N ARG A 197 3.50 -0.10 18.89
CA ARG A 197 4.51 0.59 19.70
C ARG A 197 5.93 0.27 19.25
N MET A 198 6.24 -1.00 18.98
CA MET A 198 7.54 -1.40 18.46
C MET A 198 7.82 -0.83 17.08
N LEU A 199 6.85 -0.82 16.16
CA LEU A 199 6.99 -0.20 14.85
C LEU A 199 7.25 1.30 14.96
N LYS A 200 6.57 1.98 15.90
CA LYS A 200 6.81 3.40 16.19
C LYS A 200 8.22 3.65 16.73
N GLN A 201 8.71 2.80 17.64
CA GLN A 201 10.09 2.88 18.15
C GLN A 201 11.12 2.68 17.04
N ARG A 202 10.85 1.78 16.09
CA ARG A 202 11.67 1.55 14.89
C ARG A 202 11.50 2.62 13.81
N ARG A 203 10.78 3.71 14.09
CA ARG A 203 10.50 4.83 13.17
C ARG A 203 9.85 4.40 11.85
N LEU A 204 9.05 3.34 11.89
CA LEU A 204 8.28 2.88 10.74
C LEU A 204 6.95 3.64 10.67
N VAL A 205 6.55 4.00 9.45
CA VAL A 205 5.37 4.84 9.18
C VAL A 205 4.08 4.12 9.54
N ALA A 206 4.04 2.79 9.38
CA ALA A 206 2.92 1.96 9.82
C ALA A 206 2.63 2.12 11.32
N GLY A 207 3.66 2.33 12.15
CA GLY A 207 3.51 2.49 13.60
C GLY A 207 2.85 3.81 14.03
N THR A 208 2.92 4.85 13.20
CA THR A 208 2.29 6.15 13.46
C THR A 208 0.97 6.31 12.71
N ALA A 209 0.84 5.73 11.51
CA ALA A 209 -0.34 5.84 10.67
C ALA A 209 -1.50 4.94 11.13
N LEU A 210 -1.19 3.74 11.65
CA LEU A 210 -2.20 2.74 12.01
C LEU A 210 -2.66 2.90 13.47
N LYS A 211 -3.89 2.45 13.74
CA LYS A 211 -4.51 2.46 15.06
C LYS A 211 -5.05 1.08 15.40
N ALA A 212 -4.65 0.52 16.55
CA ALA A 212 -5.06 -0.82 16.98
C ALA A 212 -6.58 -0.96 17.06
N ARG A 213 -7.29 0.01 17.66
CA ARG A 213 -8.76 0.01 17.76
C ARG A 213 -9.46 -0.10 16.40
N LYS A 214 -8.89 0.50 15.35
CA LYS A 214 -9.43 0.37 13.99
C LYS A 214 -9.14 -1.03 13.42
N LEU A 215 -7.94 -1.56 13.63
CA LEU A 215 -7.56 -2.91 13.18
C LEU A 215 -8.43 -3.99 13.82
N THR A 216 -8.64 -3.92 15.13
CA THR A 216 -9.53 -4.86 15.85
C THR A 216 -10.97 -4.76 15.35
N GLY A 217 -11.45 -3.54 15.09
CA GLY A 217 -12.77 -3.32 14.50
C GLY A 217 -12.93 -3.88 13.07
N TRP A 218 -11.85 -3.92 12.29
CA TRP A 218 -11.84 -4.57 10.96
C TRP A 218 -11.78 -6.10 11.09
N LEU A 219 -10.93 -6.62 11.97
CA LEU A 219 -10.83 -8.06 12.25
C LEU A 219 -12.16 -8.64 12.77
N ALA A 220 -12.94 -7.86 13.50
CA ALA A 220 -14.27 -8.27 13.97
C ALA A 220 -15.33 -8.28 12.85
N ARG A 221 -15.24 -7.38 11.88
CA ARG A 221 -16.19 -7.29 10.75
C ARG A 221 -16.00 -8.38 9.70
N THR A 222 -14.79 -8.88 9.55
CA THR A 222 -14.45 -9.94 8.60
C THR A 222 -14.60 -11.34 9.20
N ARG A 223 -15.29 -11.51 10.35
CA ARG A 223 -15.54 -12.82 10.95
C ARG A 223 -16.61 -13.58 10.19
#